data_AF-A0A2E8UQA3-F1
#
_entry.id   AF-A0A2E8UQA3-F1
#
_cell.length_a   1.000
_cell.length_b   1.000
_cell.length_c   1.000
_cell.angle_alpha   90.00
_cell.angle_beta   90.00
_cell.angle_gamma   90.00
#
_symmetry.space_group_name_H-M   'P 1'
#
loop_
_entity.id
_entity.type
_entity.pdbx_description
1 polymer ?
#
loop_
_entity_poly.entity_id
_entity_poly.type
_entity_poly.pdbx_seq_one_letter_code
_entity_poly.pdbx_strand_id
1 'polypeptide(L)'
;MPSTVGGSAAARPAEGPFGRIMTQFVNEVNDKQNVSTQMVNGMLSGEEIPLHRVMIAMEEAGVAFQMMVEVRNKLLEGYQELMRMQV
;
A
#
# COMPACT_ATOMS: atom_id res chain seq x y z
N MET A 1 -38.43 11.02 25.27
CA MET A 1 -38.12 9.72 24.62
C MET A 1 -39.32 9.35 23.76
N PRO A 2 -39.16 8.80 22.54
CA PRO A 2 -38.09 7.89 22.15
C PRO A 2 -37.26 8.36 20.95
N SER A 3 -35.95 8.42 21.20
CA SER A 3 -34.91 8.29 20.17
C SER A 3 -34.97 6.85 19.65
N THR A 4 -35.15 6.66 18.34
CA THR A 4 -35.04 5.34 17.72
C THR A 4 -33.71 5.19 17.01
N VAL A 5 -32.90 4.32 17.64
CA VAL A 5 -32.03 3.31 17.01
C VAL A 5 -30.86 3.84 16.17
N GLY A 6 -29.76 4.08 16.89
CA GLY A 6 -28.47 3.58 16.45
C GLY A 6 -28.50 2.05 16.43
N GLY A 7 -28.23 1.49 15.27
CA GLY A 7 -28.04 0.06 15.05
C GLY A 7 -27.02 -0.07 13.94
N SER A 8 -25.75 -0.23 14.31
CA SER A 8 -24.63 -0.53 13.42
C SER A 8 -25.07 -1.49 12.32
N ALA A 9 -25.08 -0.99 11.09
CA ALA A 9 -24.93 -1.84 9.94
C ALA A 9 -23.55 -2.48 10.05
N ALA A 10 -23.46 -3.60 10.75
CA ALA A 10 -22.36 -4.53 10.62
C ALA A 10 -22.26 -4.83 9.13
N ALA A 11 -21.22 -4.27 8.51
CA ALA A 11 -20.95 -4.40 7.10
C ALA A 11 -20.93 -5.89 6.76
N ARG A 12 -21.96 -6.34 6.04
CA ARG A 12 -22.00 -7.68 5.46
C ARG A 12 -20.69 -7.83 4.66
N PRO A 13 -19.86 -8.85 4.95
CA PRO A 13 -18.63 -9.02 4.20
C PRO A 13 -19.04 -9.19 2.74
N ALA A 14 -18.54 -8.32 1.88
CA ALA A 14 -18.82 -8.39 0.46
C ALA A 14 -18.31 -9.75 -0.04
N GLU A 15 -19.21 -10.72 -0.23
CA GLU A 15 -18.95 -12.03 -0.84
C GLU A 15 -18.70 -11.88 -2.36
N GLY A 16 -17.82 -10.96 -2.73
CA GLY A 16 -17.25 -10.82 -4.07
C GLY A 16 -15.74 -11.06 -4.03
N PRO A 17 -15.09 -11.35 -5.17
CA PRO A 17 -13.64 -11.48 -5.28
C PRO A 17 -12.89 -10.31 -4.62
N PHE A 18 -13.47 -9.12 -4.69
CA PHE A 18 -12.98 -7.90 -4.06
C PHE A 18 -12.93 -7.95 -2.53
N GLY A 19 -13.95 -8.47 -1.85
CA GLY A 19 -13.97 -8.55 -0.39
C GLY A 19 -12.90 -9.50 0.15
N ARG A 20 -12.65 -10.60 -0.57
CA ARG A 20 -11.56 -11.54 -0.25
C ARG A 20 -10.17 -10.91 -0.39
N ILE A 21 -9.96 -10.15 -1.47
CA ILE A 21 -8.71 -9.41 -1.70
C ILE A 21 -8.50 -8.37 -0.59
N MET A 22 -9.56 -7.67 -0.17
CA MET A 22 -9.50 -6.68 0.91
C MET A 22 -9.11 -7.32 2.26
N THR A 23 -9.73 -8.44 2.63
CA THR A 23 -9.36 -9.16 3.86
C THR A 23 -7.93 -9.69 3.82
N GLN A 24 -7.48 -10.18 2.67
CA GLN A 24 -6.10 -10.65 2.49
C GLN A 24 -5.10 -9.50 2.67
N PHE A 25 -5.41 -8.33 2.12
CA PHE A 25 -4.56 -7.15 2.22
C PHE A 25 -4.43 -6.64 3.67
N VAL A 26 -5.54 -6.65 4.43
CA VAL A 26 -5.53 -6.24 5.85
C VAL A 26 -4.65 -7.15 6.69
N ASN A 27 -4.70 -8.46 6.45
CA ASN A 27 -3.85 -9.43 7.17
C ASN A 27 -2.37 -9.27 6.79
N GLU A 28 -2.08 -9.04 5.51
CA GLU A 28 -0.70 -8.85 5.05
C GLU A 28 -0.05 -7.59 5.63
N VAL A 29 -0.82 -6.51 5.80
CA VAL A 29 -0.35 -5.29 6.48
C VAL A 29 -0.04 -5.56 7.95
N ASN A 30 -0.85 -6.38 8.63
CA ASN A 30 -0.62 -6.73 10.03
C ASN A 30 0.69 -7.53 10.22
N ASP A 31 0.95 -8.49 9.34
CA ASP A 31 2.19 -9.27 9.36
C ASP A 31 3.42 -8.39 9.08
N LYS A 32 3.32 -7.49 8.09
CA LYS A 32 4.41 -6.54 7.80
C LYS A 32 4.70 -5.58 8.95
N GLN A 33 3.68 -5.17 9.71
CA GLN A 33 3.86 -4.33 10.90
C GLN A 33 4.70 -5.05 11.97
N ASN A 34 4.42 -6.33 12.23
CA ASN A 34 5.18 -7.15 13.18
C ASN A 34 6.65 -7.36 12.76
N VAL A 35 6.87 -7.65 11.47
CA VAL A 35 8.23 -7.80 10.92
C VAL A 35 9.01 -6.48 11.03
N SER A 36 8.36 -5.35 10.79
CA SER A 36 8.96 -4.01 10.95
C SER A 36 9.38 -3.74 12.40
N THR A 37 8.54 -4.09 13.38
CA THR A 37 8.89 -3.95 14.80
C THR A 37 10.08 -4.83 15.21
N GLN A 38 10.23 -6.03 14.63
CA GLN A 38 11.44 -6.86 14.82
C GLN A 38 12.68 -6.24 14.17
N MET A 39 12.56 -5.72 12.94
CA MET A 39 13.69 -5.10 12.24
C MET A 39 14.16 -3.80 12.92
N VAL A 40 13.25 -3.00 13.48
CA VAL A 40 13.60 -1.79 14.25
C VAL A 40 14.41 -2.16 15.49
N ASN A 41 14.08 -3.26 16.17
CA ASN A 41 14.89 -3.78 17.28
C ASN A 41 16.28 -4.25 16.81
N GLY A 42 16.39 -4.83 15.61
CA GLY A 42 17.67 -5.19 15.00
C GLY A 42 18.52 -3.99 14.57
N MET A 43 17.91 -2.93 14.02
CA MET A 43 18.61 -1.72 13.55
C MET A 43 19.25 -0.92 14.70
N LEU A 44 18.63 -0.90 15.88
CA LEU A 44 19.23 -0.32 17.10
C LEU A 44 20.55 -1.02 17.51
N SER A 45 20.92 -2.13 16.85
CA SER A 45 22.19 -2.86 17.03
C SER A 45 23.40 -2.28 16.28
N GLY A 46 23.23 -1.24 15.46
CA GLY A 46 24.34 -0.38 14.97
C GLY A 46 25.16 -0.87 13.76
N GLU A 47 24.70 -0.62 12.54
CA GLU A 47 25.43 -0.94 11.28
C GLU A 47 26.12 0.29 10.64
N GLU A 48 27.36 0.11 10.17
CA GLU A 48 28.17 1.12 9.46
C GLU A 48 27.85 1.17 7.96
N ILE A 49 27.23 2.27 7.48
CA ILE A 49 26.92 2.49 6.07
C ILE A 49 27.89 3.51 5.45
N PRO A 50 28.67 3.15 4.41
CA PRO A 50 29.57 4.08 3.72
C PRO A 50 28.83 5.19 2.96
N LEU A 51 29.30 6.45 3.07
CA LEU A 51 28.70 7.64 2.45
C LEU A 51 28.44 7.52 0.93
N HIS A 52 29.32 6.84 0.19
CA HIS A 52 29.16 6.65 -1.26
C HIS A 52 27.93 5.80 -1.62
N ARG A 53 27.56 4.85 -0.77
CA ARG A 53 26.34 4.05 -0.97
C ARG A 53 25.08 4.87 -0.75
N VAL A 54 25.11 5.82 0.17
CA VAL A 54 24.00 6.76 0.39
C VAL A 54 23.79 7.61 -0.86
N MET A 55 24.86 8.17 -1.44
CA MET A 55 24.74 8.96 -2.67
C MET A 55 24.18 8.15 -3.85
N ILE A 56 24.66 6.91 -4.06
CA ILE A 56 24.14 6.02 -5.10
C ILE A 56 22.65 5.70 -4.87
N ALA A 57 22.27 5.38 -3.63
CA ALA A 57 20.88 5.09 -3.29
C ALA A 57 19.96 6.31 -3.50
N MET A 58 20.44 7.53 -3.25
CA MET A 58 19.69 8.76 -3.53
C MET A 58 19.48 8.98 -5.03
N GLU A 59 20.51 8.74 -5.84
CA GLU A 59 20.44 8.83 -7.31
C GLU A 59 19.46 7.80 -7.89
N GLU A 60 19.56 6.55 -7.43
CA GLU A 60 18.70 5.45 -7.84
C GLU A 60 17.23 5.71 -7.43
N ALA A 61 17.00 6.23 -6.22
CA ALA A 61 15.67 6.61 -5.76
C ALA A 61 15.07 7.74 -6.62
N GLY A 62 15.87 8.72 -7.04
CA GLY A 62 15.42 9.78 -7.94
C GLY A 62 14.96 9.23 -9.30
N VAL A 63 15.76 8.35 -9.91
CA VAL A 63 15.42 7.71 -11.19
C VAL A 63 14.18 6.81 -11.06
N ALA A 64 14.10 6.01 -9.99
CA ALA A 64 12.96 5.15 -9.71
C ALA A 64 11.66 5.94 -9.49
N PHE A 65 11.74 7.08 -8.80
CA PHE A 65 10.59 7.96 -8.60
C PHE A 65 10.08 8.52 -9.92
N GLN A 66 10.99 8.94 -10.80
CA GLN A 66 10.61 9.46 -12.12
C GLN A 66 9.93 8.38 -12.97
N MET A 67 10.43 7.14 -12.95
CA MET A 67 9.76 6.02 -13.60
C MET A 67 8.38 5.73 -13.00
N MET A 68 8.22 5.83 -11.68
CA MET A 68 6.93 5.61 -11.03
C MET A 68 5.88 6.63 -11.47
N VAL A 69 6.26 7.90 -11.65
CA VAL A 69 5.34 8.93 -12.16
C VAL A 69 4.86 8.59 -13.57
N GLU A 70 5.76 8.16 -14.45
CA GLU A 70 5.41 7.72 -15.80
C GLU A 70 4.48 6.49 -15.80
N VAL A 71 4.77 5.50 -14.97
CA VAL A 71 3.92 4.30 -14.80
C VAL A 71 2.54 4.69 -14.26
N ARG A 72 2.46 5.58 -13.27
CA ARG A 72 1.19 6.09 -12.74
C ARG A 72 0.36 6.73 -13.85
N ASN A 73 0.97 7.59 -14.66
CA ASN A 73 0.28 8.27 -15.76
C ASN A 73 -0.25 7.26 -16.79
N LYS A 74 0.57 6.27 -17.20
CA LYS A 74 0.14 5.20 -18.12
C LYS A 74 -0.96 4.30 -17.55
N LEU A 75 -0.95 4.01 -16.25
CA LEU A 75 -2.01 3.23 -15.61
C LEU A 75 -3.33 4.01 -15.56
N LEU A 76 -3.29 5.33 -15.35
CA LEU A 76 -4.49 6.19 -15.42
C LEU A 76 -5.06 6.23 -16.85
N GLU A 77 -4.19 6.36 -17.86
CA GLU A 77 -4.60 6.32 -19.27
C GLU A 77 -5.19 4.95 -19.65
N GLY A 78 -4.53 3.85 -19.25
CA GLY A 78 -5.02 2.49 -19.50
C GLY A 78 -6.35 2.20 -18.79
N TYR A 79 -6.55 2.72 -17.58
CA TYR A 79 -7.82 2.63 -16.87
C TYR A 79 -8.94 3.41 -17.57
N GLN A 80 -8.64 4.63 -18.04
CA GLN A 80 -9.60 5.44 -18.80
C GLN A 80 -10.00 4.75 -20.12
N GLU A 81 -9.05 4.15 -20.84
CA GLU A 81 -9.35 3.45 -22.09
C GLU A 81 -10.20 2.19 -21.86
N LEU A 82 -9.93 1.40 -20.81
CA LEU A 82 -10.73 0.24 -20.45
C LEU A 82 -12.18 0.61 -20.06
N MET A 83 -12.38 1.74 -19.37
CA MET A 83 -13.72 2.26 -19.09
C MET A 83 -14.43 2.73 -20.36
N ARG A 84 -13.69 3.32 -21.31
CA ARG A 84 -14.24 3.80 -22.59
C ARG A 84 -14.65 2.67 -23.53
N MET A 85 -14.09 1.47 -23.35
CA MET A 85 -14.48 0.26 -24.08
C MET A 85 -15.71 -0.45 -23.50
N GLN A 86 -16.14 -0.11 -22.27
CA GLN A 86 -17.26 -0.77 -21.58
C GLN A 86 -18.60 0.01 -21.63
N VAL A 87 -18.67 1.12 -22.38
CA VAL A 87 -19.92 1.83 -22.70
C VAL A 87 -20.43 1.48 -24.09
#